data_AF-A0A2N2DEZ3-F1
#
_entry.id   AF-A0A2N2DEZ3-F1
#
_cell.length_a   1.000
_cell.length_b   1.000
_cell.length_c   1.000
_cell.angle_alpha   90.00
_cell.angle_beta   90.00
_cell.angle_gamma   90.00
#
_symmetry.space_group_name_H-M   'P 1'
#
loop_
_entity.id
_entity.type
_entity.pdbx_description
1 polymer ?
#
loop_
_entity_poly.entity_id
_entity_poly.type
_entity_poly.pdbx_seq_one_letter_code
_entity_poly.pdbx_strand_id
1 'polypeptide(L)'
;MNSKFRISDRVILVLLSGTVSAAIANTFGYASKWFYKPTVIMPEAAVELFVRPEQIQTILGFIFGNLMSFGMGGVHALAFVTILDITGWQYFWLKSFAVTTLGWIVGVGMLFRALGVAYGENPDLLASVLFYGAHLVYLTVSAFIIGRYGVPIQELTENIGFRQSVRYKLVSLSLIDGNKRVFKIVPKPARKSVWQISKPKKK
;
A
#
# COMPACT_ATOMS: atom_id res chain seq x y z
N MET A 1 -16.34 -14.08 -20.39
CA MET A 1 -15.75 -12.85 -19.82
C MET A 1 -15.51 -13.11 -18.33
N ASN A 2 -14.26 -13.30 -17.90
CA ASN A 2 -13.97 -13.45 -16.47
C ASN A 2 -14.14 -12.09 -15.80
N SER A 3 -15.22 -11.92 -15.03
CA SER A 3 -15.36 -10.78 -14.12
C SER A 3 -14.18 -10.81 -13.16
N LYS A 4 -13.18 -9.94 -13.40
CA LYS A 4 -12.06 -9.80 -12.48
C LYS A 4 -12.66 -9.29 -11.16
N PHE A 5 -12.61 -10.12 -10.13
CA PHE A 5 -12.97 -9.72 -8.77
C PHE A 5 -12.18 -8.45 -8.39
N ARG A 6 -12.87 -7.45 -7.86
CA ARG A 6 -12.33 -6.13 -7.49
C ARG A 6 -12.78 -5.80 -6.07
N ILE A 7 -11.89 -5.24 -5.28
CA ILE A 7 -12.12 -4.81 -3.89
C ILE A 7 -12.09 -3.28 -3.88
N SER A 8 -13.26 -2.66 -3.70
CA SER A 8 -13.41 -1.21 -3.54
C SER A 8 -13.11 -0.76 -2.12
N ASP A 9 -13.46 -1.58 -1.12
CA ASP A 9 -13.24 -1.31 0.29
C ASP A 9 -11.74 -1.32 0.63
N ARG A 10 -11.23 -0.15 1.04
CA ARG A 10 -9.83 0.06 1.36
C ARG A 10 -9.38 -0.69 2.59
N VAL A 11 -10.24 -0.79 3.60
CA VAL A 11 -9.92 -1.49 4.85
C VAL A 11 -9.75 -2.97 4.55
N ILE A 12 -10.67 -3.56 3.79
CA ILE A 12 -10.57 -4.98 3.39
C ILE A 12 -9.34 -5.21 2.51
N LEU A 13 -9.09 -4.34 1.52
CA LEU A 13 -7.93 -4.48 0.63
C LEU A 13 -6.61 -4.46 1.42
N VAL A 14 -6.48 -3.50 2.35
CA VAL A 14 -5.29 -3.31 3.19
C VAL A 14 -5.10 -4.46 4.17
N LEU A 15 -6.15 -4.88 4.87
CA LEU A 15 -6.07 -6.00 5.81
C LEU A 15 -5.72 -7.30 5.09
N LEU A 16 -6.34 -7.55 3.94
CA LEU A 16 -6.07 -8.74 3.13
C LEU A 16 -4.64 -8.73 2.58
N SER A 17 -4.22 -7.64 1.93
CA SER A 17 -2.88 -7.58 1.35
C SER A 17 -1.81 -7.63 2.44
N GLY A 18 -1.95 -6.85 3.51
CA GLY A 18 -1.03 -6.81 4.65
C GLY A 18 -0.91 -8.16 5.34
N THR A 19 -2.03 -8.78 5.73
CA THR A 19 -2.02 -10.05 6.48
C THR A 19 -1.45 -11.20 5.64
N VAL A 20 -1.92 -11.36 4.39
CA VAL A 20 -1.45 -12.46 3.52
C VAL A 20 0.03 -12.29 3.19
N SER A 21 0.46 -11.06 2.91
CA SER A 21 1.85 -10.78 2.58
C SER A 21 2.77 -10.97 3.79
N ALA A 22 2.33 -10.55 4.98
CA ALA A 22 3.06 -10.78 6.23
C ALA A 22 3.14 -12.28 6.56
N ALA A 23 2.07 -13.05 6.39
CA ALA A 23 2.11 -14.51 6.61
C ALA A 23 3.13 -15.21 5.71
N ILE A 24 3.16 -14.88 4.41
CA ILE A 24 4.11 -15.47 3.46
C ILE A 24 5.54 -15.01 3.77
N ALA A 25 5.75 -13.72 4.07
CA ALA A 25 7.05 -13.18 4.43
C ALA A 25 7.58 -13.76 5.76
N ASN A 26 6.73 -13.94 6.75
CA ASN A 26 7.09 -14.60 8.01
C ASN A 26 7.47 -16.06 7.76
N THR A 27 6.73 -16.78 6.91
CA THR A 27 7.09 -18.14 6.50
C THR A 27 8.48 -18.20 5.87
N PHE A 28 8.78 -17.25 4.96
CA PHE A 28 10.13 -17.10 4.40
C PHE A 28 11.18 -16.80 5.49
N GLY A 29 10.85 -15.93 6.45
CA GLY A 29 11.71 -15.62 7.59
C GLY A 29 12.02 -16.86 8.45
N TYR A 30 11.01 -17.64 8.83
CA TYR A 30 11.19 -18.88 9.58
C TYR A 30 12.03 -19.90 8.81
N ALA A 31 11.79 -20.05 7.50
CA ALA A 31 12.60 -20.90 6.64
C ALA A 31 14.06 -20.42 6.58
N SER A 32 14.26 -19.10 6.48
CA SER A 32 15.60 -18.49 6.52
C SER A 32 16.30 -18.76 7.85
N LYS A 33 15.57 -18.70 8.97
CA LYS A 33 16.09 -19.00 10.31
C LYS A 33 16.47 -20.47 10.49
N TRP A 34 15.79 -21.39 9.80
CA TRP A 34 16.20 -22.79 9.76
C TRP A 34 17.54 -22.95 9.03
N PHE A 35 17.75 -22.24 7.92
CA PHE A 35 19.02 -22.25 7.20
C PHE A 35 20.14 -21.50 7.94
N TYR A 36 19.82 -20.37 8.55
CA TYR A 36 20.76 -19.47 9.21
C TYR A 36 20.17 -18.91 10.51
N LYS A 37 20.54 -19.52 11.65
CA LYS A 37 19.95 -19.21 12.97
C LYS A 37 20.02 -17.73 13.39
N PRO A 38 21.09 -16.96 13.09
CA PRO A 38 21.17 -15.53 13.44
C PRO A 38 20.20 -14.64 12.66
N THR A 39 19.44 -15.18 11.70
CA THR A 39 18.46 -14.39 10.95
C THR A 39 17.39 -13.82 11.89
N VAL A 40 17.32 -12.49 11.92
CA VAL A 40 16.21 -11.75 12.52
C VAL A 40 14.96 -11.94 11.67
N ILE A 41 13.83 -12.20 12.32
CA ILE A 41 12.53 -12.33 11.64
C ILE A 41 11.53 -11.33 12.21
N MET A 42 10.56 -10.93 11.38
CA MET A 42 9.58 -9.91 11.73
C MET A 42 8.78 -10.19 13.00
N PRO A 43 8.27 -11.42 13.22
CA PRO A 43 7.53 -11.74 14.43
C PRO A 43 8.34 -11.49 15.71
N GLU A 44 9.64 -11.81 15.70
CA GLU A 44 10.54 -11.62 16.84
C GLU A 44 10.82 -10.14 17.09
N ALA A 45 11.12 -9.39 16.02
CA ALA A 45 11.31 -7.94 16.12
C ALA A 45 10.03 -7.21 16.57
N ALA A 46 8.86 -7.66 16.13
CA ALA A 46 7.59 -7.05 16.48
C ALA A 46 7.19 -7.31 17.94
N VAL A 47 7.46 -8.51 18.47
CA VAL A 47 7.13 -8.86 19.86
C VAL A 47 8.08 -8.18 20.85
N GLU A 48 9.35 -8.00 20.49
CA GLU A 48 10.36 -7.34 21.32
C GLU A 48 9.97 -5.91 21.76
N LEU A 49 9.14 -5.24 20.96
CA LEU A 49 8.60 -3.91 21.30
C LEU A 49 7.65 -3.91 22.51
N PHE A 50 7.10 -5.06 22.89
CA PHE A 50 6.00 -5.14 23.86
C PHE A 50 6.25 -6.13 24.99
N VAL A 51 7.13 -7.11 24.82
CA VAL A 51 7.37 -8.17 25.79
C VAL A 51 8.85 -8.27 26.16
N ARG A 52 9.12 -8.95 27.28
CA ARG A 52 10.50 -9.17 27.73
C ARG A 52 11.21 -10.22 26.85
N PRO A 53 12.54 -10.14 26.68
CA PRO A 53 13.30 -11.07 25.83
C PRO A 53 13.05 -12.56 26.13
N GLU A 54 12.86 -12.92 27.40
CA GLU A 54 12.64 -14.31 27.81
C GLU A 54 11.29 -14.87 27.32
N GLN A 55 10.34 -13.98 27.00
CA GLN A 55 9.00 -14.35 26.53
C GLN A 55 8.95 -14.53 25.02
N ILE A 56 9.91 -13.99 24.25
CA ILE A 56 9.92 -14.00 22.78
C ILE A 56 9.95 -15.44 22.25
N GLN A 57 10.77 -16.30 22.84
CA GLN A 57 10.98 -17.68 22.40
C GLN A 57 9.95 -18.67 22.98
N THR A 58 8.90 -18.18 23.65
CA THR A 58 7.80 -19.02 24.15
C THR A 58 6.71 -19.21 23.09
N ILE A 59 5.84 -20.21 23.25
CA ILE A 59 4.68 -20.43 22.36
C ILE A 59 3.79 -19.18 22.31
N LEU A 60 3.58 -18.52 23.46
CA LEU A 60 2.79 -17.29 23.53
C LEU A 60 3.50 -16.13 22.81
N GLY A 61 4.83 -16.01 22.97
CA GLY A 61 5.65 -15.03 22.24
C GLY A 61 5.58 -15.25 20.73
N PHE A 62 5.63 -16.49 20.27
CA PHE A 62 5.48 -16.84 18.86
C PHE A 62 4.11 -16.43 18.31
N ILE A 63 3.02 -16.78 18.99
CA ILE A 63 1.66 -16.43 18.56
C ILE A 63 1.50 -14.90 18.53
N PHE A 64 1.88 -14.23 19.62
CA PHE A 64 1.75 -12.78 19.74
C PHE A 64 2.62 -12.05 18.72
N GLY A 65 3.86 -12.49 18.49
CA GLY A 65 4.76 -11.92 17.48
C GLY A 65 4.21 -12.02 16.06
N ASN A 66 3.58 -13.14 15.69
CA ASN A 66 2.92 -13.25 14.38
C ASN A 66 1.72 -12.30 14.27
N LEU A 67 0.89 -12.18 15.31
CA LEU A 67 -0.24 -11.25 15.32
C LEU A 67 0.24 -9.79 15.19
N MET A 68 1.28 -9.41 15.91
CA MET A 68 1.89 -8.08 15.81
C MET A 68 2.49 -7.84 14.43
N SER A 69 3.16 -8.84 13.85
CA SER A 69 3.67 -8.78 12.48
C SER A 69 2.55 -8.59 11.46
N PHE A 70 1.39 -9.25 11.61
CA PHE A 70 0.22 -9.02 10.76
C PHE A 70 -0.33 -7.60 10.90
N GLY A 71 -0.40 -7.08 12.13
CA GLY A 71 -0.78 -5.69 12.40
C GLY A 71 0.15 -4.70 11.69
N MET A 72 1.46 -4.90 11.81
CA MET A 72 2.47 -4.08 11.11
C MET A 72 2.36 -4.19 9.59
N GLY A 73 2.10 -5.39 9.05
CA GLY A 73 1.78 -5.58 7.64
C GLY A 73 0.54 -4.79 7.20
N GLY A 74 -0.52 -4.79 8.00
CA GLY A 74 -1.71 -3.98 7.75
C GLY A 74 -1.42 -2.48 7.71
N VAL A 75 -0.66 -1.96 8.69
CA VAL A 75 -0.25 -0.54 8.73
C VAL A 75 0.61 -0.19 7.52
N HIS A 76 1.52 -1.07 7.12
CA HIS A 76 2.37 -0.85 5.95
C HIS A 76 1.57 -0.85 4.64
N ALA A 77 0.66 -1.82 4.47
CA ALA A 77 -0.25 -1.87 3.33
C ALA A 77 -1.17 -0.64 3.27
N LEU A 78 -1.61 -0.12 4.43
CA LEU A 78 -2.38 1.13 4.52
C LEU A 78 -1.57 2.29 3.94
N ALA A 79 -0.34 2.49 4.43
CA ALA A 79 0.53 3.55 3.96
C ALA A 79 0.76 3.45 2.45
N PHE A 80 0.99 2.24 1.93
CA PHE A 80 1.17 2.02 0.50
C PHE A 80 -0.08 2.40 -0.32
N VAL A 81 -1.26 1.90 0.06
CA VAL A 81 -2.52 2.22 -0.64
C VAL A 81 -2.85 3.70 -0.56
N THR A 82 -2.64 4.35 0.59
CA THR A 82 -2.83 5.80 0.75
C THR A 82 -1.91 6.59 -0.18
N ILE A 83 -0.63 6.20 -0.29
CA ILE A 83 0.31 6.86 -1.21
C ILE A 83 -0.14 6.69 -2.66
N LEU A 84 -0.64 5.53 -3.06
CA LEU A 84 -1.18 5.31 -4.39
C LEU A 84 -2.43 6.17 -4.66
N ASP A 85 -3.32 6.30 -3.68
CA ASP A 85 -4.53 7.10 -3.82
C ASP A 85 -4.22 8.61 -3.95
N ILE A 86 -3.21 9.12 -3.23
CA ILE A 86 -2.76 10.51 -3.31
C ILE A 86 -1.99 10.77 -4.62
N THR A 87 -1.02 9.93 -4.95
CA THR A 87 -0.05 10.19 -6.03
C THR A 87 -0.43 9.54 -7.37
N GLY A 88 -1.56 8.85 -7.41
CA GLY A 88 -2.03 8.06 -8.54
C GLY A 88 -1.36 6.68 -8.65
N TRP A 89 -1.92 5.83 -9.50
CA TRP A 89 -1.50 4.43 -9.64
C TRP A 89 -0.37 4.21 -10.68
N GLN A 90 0.08 5.27 -11.34
CA GLN A 90 1.26 5.25 -12.21
C GLN A 90 2.53 4.88 -11.43
N TYR A 91 3.43 4.15 -12.08
CA TYR A 91 4.68 3.64 -11.49
C TYR A 91 4.46 2.81 -10.21
N PHE A 92 3.37 2.04 -10.17
CA PHE A 92 2.93 1.23 -9.04
C PHE A 92 4.06 0.45 -8.33
N TRP A 93 4.86 -0.30 -9.10
CA TRP A 93 5.97 -1.09 -8.56
C TRP A 93 7.07 -0.24 -7.93
N LEU A 94 7.43 0.88 -8.56
CA LEU A 94 8.44 1.79 -8.02
C LEU A 94 7.96 2.43 -6.71
N LYS A 95 6.67 2.79 -6.61
CA LYS A 95 6.08 3.30 -5.37
C LYS A 95 6.03 2.23 -4.29
N SER A 96 5.67 0.99 -4.64
CA SER A 96 5.70 -0.14 -3.70
C SER A 96 7.11 -0.36 -3.13
N PHE A 97 8.10 -0.32 -4.01
CA PHE A 97 9.51 -0.45 -3.63
C PHE A 97 9.95 0.71 -2.75
N ALA A 98 9.63 1.95 -3.11
CA ALA A 98 9.97 3.11 -2.28
C ALA A 98 9.32 3.01 -0.89
N VAL A 99 8.03 2.68 -0.79
CA VAL A 99 7.32 2.58 0.50
C VAL A 99 7.83 1.43 1.35
N THR A 100 8.14 0.29 0.75
CA THR A 100 8.69 -0.85 1.51
C THR A 100 10.13 -0.58 1.92
N THR A 101 11.00 -0.30 0.96
CA THR A 101 12.44 -0.16 1.23
C THR A 101 12.74 1.07 2.08
N LEU A 102 12.20 2.25 1.75
CA LEU A 102 12.45 3.46 2.54
C LEU A 102 11.70 3.42 3.87
N GLY A 103 10.45 2.93 3.88
CA GLY A 103 9.69 2.78 5.12
C GLY A 103 10.38 1.90 6.15
N TRP A 104 11.03 0.82 5.70
CA TRP A 104 11.77 -0.08 6.59
C TRP A 104 13.16 0.43 6.95
N ILE A 105 13.97 0.82 5.96
CA ILE A 105 15.35 1.29 6.22
C ILE A 105 15.33 2.54 7.10
N VAL A 106 14.47 3.50 6.76
CA VAL A 106 14.44 4.80 7.44
C VAL A 106 13.50 4.74 8.64
N GLY A 107 12.26 4.31 8.46
CA GLY A 107 11.25 4.36 9.52
C GLY A 107 11.59 3.40 10.66
N VAL A 108 11.62 2.11 10.38
CA VAL A 108 11.75 1.11 11.45
C VAL A 108 13.18 0.95 11.91
N GLY A 109 14.16 1.03 11.01
CA GLY A 109 15.59 1.03 11.38
C GLY A 109 15.94 2.19 12.34
N MET A 110 15.47 3.41 12.07
CA MET A 110 15.68 4.53 13.00
C MET A 110 14.86 4.39 14.27
N LEU A 111 13.63 3.88 14.19
CA LEU A 111 12.78 3.66 15.36
C LEU A 111 13.43 2.67 16.34
N PHE A 112 13.89 1.52 15.86
CA PHE A 112 14.56 0.51 16.69
C PHE A 112 15.83 1.06 17.32
N ARG A 113 16.63 1.81 16.56
CA ARG A 113 17.80 2.51 17.08
C ARG A 113 17.44 3.54 18.16
N ALA A 114 16.38 4.32 17.95
CA ALA A 114 15.93 5.35 18.88
C ALA A 114 15.35 4.76 20.17
N LEU A 115 14.66 3.63 20.07
CA LEU A 115 14.09 2.91 21.21
C LEU A 115 15.11 2.03 21.95
N GLY A 116 16.36 1.93 21.44
CA GLY A 116 17.36 1.02 22.00
C GLY A 116 16.99 -0.45 21.86
N VAL A 117 16.04 -0.77 20.96
CA VAL A 117 15.60 -2.13 20.65
C VAL A 117 16.59 -2.67 19.63
N ALA A 118 17.75 -3.07 20.13
CA ALA A 118 18.75 -3.75 19.35
C ALA A 118 18.60 -5.24 19.65
N TYR A 119 18.14 -6.00 18.64
CA TYR A 119 18.35 -7.44 18.62
C TYR A 119 19.79 -7.68 19.08
N GLY A 120 19.98 -8.43 20.17
CA GLY A 120 21.27 -8.56 20.88
C GLY A 120 22.42 -9.15 20.07
N GLU A 121 22.22 -9.34 18.77
CA GLU A 121 23.20 -9.80 17.80
C GLU A 121 23.40 -8.64 16.82
N ASN A 122 24.63 -8.12 16.70
CA ASN A 122 24.99 -7.34 15.51
C ASN A 122 24.75 -8.27 14.32
N PRO A 123 23.66 -8.10 13.55
CA PRO A 123 23.35 -9.06 12.52
C PRO A 123 24.47 -8.96 11.51
N ASP A 124 25.07 -10.10 11.21
CA ASP A 124 26.04 -10.15 10.14
C ASP A 124 25.36 -9.81 8.79
N LEU A 125 26.18 -9.67 7.75
CA LEU A 125 25.68 -9.28 6.44
C LEU A 125 24.61 -10.26 5.92
N LEU A 126 24.76 -11.57 6.19
CA LEU A 126 23.83 -12.58 5.72
C LEU A 126 22.47 -12.50 6.43
N ALA A 127 22.44 -12.34 7.76
CA ALA A 127 21.19 -12.14 8.50
C ALA A 127 20.43 -10.91 7.99
N SER A 128 21.16 -9.83 7.70
CA SER A 128 20.58 -8.61 7.11
C SER A 128 20.00 -8.86 5.72
N VAL A 129 20.71 -9.57 4.85
CA VAL A 129 20.24 -9.93 3.50
C VAL A 129 18.98 -10.79 3.56
N LEU A 130 18.94 -11.79 4.44
CA LEU A 130 17.77 -12.67 4.61
C LEU A 130 16.56 -11.90 5.15
N PHE A 131 16.79 -10.99 6.10
CA PHE A 131 15.76 -10.09 6.61
C PHE A 131 15.18 -9.22 5.48
N TYR A 132 16.01 -8.55 4.68
CA TYR A 132 15.51 -7.78 3.53
C TYR A 132 14.89 -8.65 2.42
N GLY A 133 15.35 -9.89 2.27
CA GLY A 133 14.72 -10.89 1.40
C GLY A 133 13.26 -11.14 1.78
N ALA A 134 12.97 -11.30 3.08
CA ALA A 134 11.60 -11.43 3.57
C ALA A 134 10.73 -10.21 3.23
N HIS A 135 11.30 -9.00 3.27
CA HIS A 135 10.60 -7.77 2.89
C HIS A 135 10.33 -7.67 1.41
N LEU A 136 11.25 -8.16 0.58
CA LEU A 136 11.03 -8.23 -0.85
C LEU A 136 9.89 -9.21 -1.19
N VAL A 137 9.80 -10.33 -0.47
CA VAL A 137 8.66 -11.25 -0.55
C VAL A 137 7.37 -10.53 -0.14
N TYR A 138 7.35 -9.86 1.00
CA TYR A 138 6.21 -9.06 1.47
C TYR A 138 5.76 -8.04 0.41
N LEU A 139 6.70 -7.23 -0.10
CA LEU A 139 6.46 -6.22 -1.14
C LEU A 139 5.80 -6.86 -2.35
N THR A 140 6.37 -7.96 -2.85
CA THR A 140 5.94 -8.61 -4.08
C THR A 140 4.51 -9.13 -3.96
N VAL A 141 4.20 -9.79 -2.85
CA VAL A 141 2.85 -10.32 -2.59
C VAL A 141 1.85 -9.17 -2.41
N SER A 142 2.20 -8.15 -1.63
CA SER A 142 1.30 -7.03 -1.33
C SER A 142 1.00 -6.22 -2.59
N ALA A 143 2.04 -5.92 -3.37
CA ALA A 143 1.94 -5.28 -4.67
C ALA A 143 1.08 -6.12 -5.64
N PHE A 144 1.26 -7.43 -5.68
CA PHE A 144 0.44 -8.31 -6.50
C PHE A 144 -1.03 -8.25 -6.10
N ILE A 145 -1.37 -8.39 -4.82
CA ILE A 145 -2.75 -8.35 -4.32
C ILE A 145 -3.39 -6.99 -4.62
N ILE A 146 -2.72 -5.89 -4.28
CA ILE A 146 -3.24 -4.53 -4.48
C ILE A 146 -3.41 -4.22 -5.97
N GLY A 147 -2.42 -4.56 -6.80
CA GLY A 147 -2.50 -4.33 -8.25
C GLY A 147 -3.56 -5.21 -8.93
N ARG A 148 -3.76 -6.43 -8.45
CA ARG A 148 -4.70 -7.39 -9.06
C ARG A 148 -6.15 -7.16 -8.66
N TYR A 149 -6.40 -6.80 -7.40
CA TYR A 149 -7.74 -6.73 -6.81
C TYR A 149 -8.17 -5.31 -6.45
N GLY A 150 -7.24 -4.39 -6.19
CA GLY A 150 -7.58 -3.01 -5.87
C GLY A 150 -8.21 -2.25 -7.04
N VAL A 151 -8.92 -1.18 -6.69
CA VAL A 151 -9.57 -0.24 -7.62
C VAL A 151 -9.06 1.17 -7.31
N PRO A 152 -8.55 1.95 -8.26
CA PRO A 152 -8.13 3.33 -8.01
C PRO A 152 -9.24 4.20 -7.40
N ILE A 153 -8.90 5.09 -6.46
CA ILE A 153 -9.91 5.92 -5.79
C ILE A 153 -10.63 6.85 -6.77
N GLN A 154 -9.97 7.23 -7.86
CA GLN A 154 -10.54 8.03 -8.94
C GLN A 154 -11.74 7.32 -9.57
N GLU A 155 -11.64 6.02 -9.86
CA GLU A 155 -12.73 5.20 -10.41
C GLU A 155 -13.89 5.07 -9.41
N LEU A 156 -13.60 5.01 -8.10
CA LEU A 156 -14.64 4.98 -7.06
C LEU A 156 -15.40 6.30 -7.01
N THR A 157 -14.70 7.44 -7.02
CA THR A 157 -15.34 8.78 -6.94
C THR A 157 -16.13 9.16 -8.18
N GLU A 158 -15.76 8.67 -9.37
CA GLU A 158 -16.51 8.88 -10.61
C GLU A 158 -17.85 8.16 -10.58
N ASN A 159 -17.91 6.95 -10.01
CA ASN A 159 -19.14 6.16 -9.92
C ASN A 159 -20.15 6.69 -8.90
N ILE A 160 -19.71 7.42 -7.87
CA ILE A 160 -20.60 8.00 -6.84
C ILE A 160 -21.14 9.37 -7.28
N GLY A 161 -20.79 9.87 -8.48
CA GLY A 161 -21.31 11.13 -9.01
C GLY A 161 -20.77 12.39 -8.33
N PHE A 162 -19.85 12.25 -7.35
CA PHE A 162 -19.25 13.38 -6.63
C PHE A 162 -18.21 14.15 -7.45
N ARG A 163 -17.73 13.58 -8.57
CA ARG A 163 -16.85 14.25 -9.52
C ARG A 163 -17.58 14.54 -10.84
N GLN A 164 -18.52 15.49 -10.85
CA GLN A 164 -18.62 16.32 -12.05
C GLN A 164 -17.36 17.16 -12.10
N SER A 165 -16.32 16.64 -12.75
CA SER A 165 -15.18 17.47 -13.12
C SER A 165 -15.73 18.65 -13.91
N VAL A 166 -15.78 19.83 -13.29
CA VAL A 166 -15.83 21.07 -14.04
C VAL A 166 -14.48 21.15 -14.72
N ARG A 167 -14.31 20.42 -15.84
CA ARG A 167 -13.18 20.57 -16.72
C ARG A 167 -13.32 21.98 -17.29
N TYR A 168 -12.70 22.95 -16.61
CA TYR A 168 -12.37 24.21 -17.22
C TYR A 168 -11.47 23.87 -18.39
N LYS A 169 -12.02 23.94 -19.60
CA LYS A 169 -11.20 23.90 -20.81
C LYS A 169 -10.49 25.25 -20.80
N LEU A 170 -9.22 25.27 -20.38
CA LEU A 170 -8.33 26.38 -20.68
C LEU A 170 -8.28 26.45 -22.21
N VAL A 171 -9.12 27.30 -22.79
CA VAL A 171 -9.01 27.66 -24.19
C VAL A 171 -7.71 28.45 -24.26
N SER A 172 -6.69 27.85 -24.87
CA SER A 172 -5.43 28.54 -25.16
C SER A 172 -5.78 29.83 -25.90
N LEU A 173 -5.49 30.97 -25.27
CA LEU A 173 -5.55 32.26 -25.93
C LEU A 173 -4.55 32.23 -27.08
N SER A 174 -5.04 32.33 -28.31
CA SER A 174 -4.21 32.79 -29.42
C SER A 174 -3.66 34.16 -29.01
N LEU A 175 -2.33 34.28 -29.00
CA LEU A 175 -1.64 35.56 -28.89
C LEU A 175 -2.04 36.40 -30.10
N ILE A 176 -3.10 37.18 -29.97
CA ILE A 176 -3.45 38.23 -30.91
C ILE A 176 -3.48 39.52 -30.11
N ASP A 177 -2.46 40.32 -30.40
CA ASP A 177 -2.25 41.74 -30.20
C ASP A 177 -2.79 42.44 -28.95
N GLY A 178 -1.82 43.00 -28.22
CA GLY A 178 -1.83 44.41 -27.86
C GLY A 178 -3.13 44.97 -27.30
N ASN A 179 -3.16 45.08 -25.98
CA ASN A 179 -4.00 45.98 -25.19
C ASN A 179 -5.33 45.36 -24.68
N LYS A 180 -5.36 45.11 -23.36
CA LYS A 180 -6.44 44.56 -22.50
C LYS A 180 -6.58 43.04 -22.47
N ARG A 181 -5.94 42.40 -21.47
CA ARG A 181 -6.24 41.02 -21.05
C ARG A 181 -7.60 40.99 -20.34
N VAL A 182 -8.66 40.61 -21.06
CA VAL A 182 -9.95 40.28 -20.46
C VAL A 182 -10.03 38.76 -20.30
N PHE A 183 -9.96 38.27 -19.06
CA PHE A 183 -10.18 36.86 -18.77
C PHE A 183 -11.68 36.56 -18.89
N LYS A 184 -12.10 35.94 -20.00
CA LYS A 184 -13.47 35.42 -20.11
C LYS A 184 -13.49 33.97 -19.62
N ILE A 185 -13.83 33.78 -18.35
CA ILE A 185 -14.13 32.46 -17.81
C ILE A 185 -15.48 32.05 -18.38
N VAL A 186 -15.48 31.18 -19.39
CA VAL A 186 -16.71 30.61 -19.94
C VAL A 186 -16.98 29.28 -19.24
N PRO A 187 -18.01 29.17 -18.39
CA PRO A 187 -18.42 27.88 -17.86
C PRO A 187 -18.84 26.99 -19.03
N LYS A 188 -18.23 25.81 -19.12
CA LYS A 188 -18.60 24.83 -20.14
C LYS A 188 -20.05 24.38 -19.81
N PRO A 189 -21.00 24.47 -20.76
CA PRO A 189 -22.37 24.06 -20.48
C PRO A 189 -22.36 22.61 -20.02
N ALA A 190 -23.01 22.36 -18.88
CA ALA A 190 -23.17 21.03 -18.32
C ALA A 190 -23.69 20.11 -19.42
N ARG A 191 -22.94 19.04 -19.70
CA ARG A 191 -23.36 18.03 -20.68
C ARG A 191 -24.66 17.45 -20.13
N LYS A 192 -25.81 17.82 -20.70
CA LYS A 192 -27.08 17.19 -20.36
C LYS A 192 -26.87 15.69 -20.57
N SER A 193 -26.86 14.93 -19.49
CA SER A 193 -26.88 13.47 -19.55
C SER A 193 -28.22 13.13 -20.20
N VAL A 194 -28.18 12.83 -21.50
CA VAL A 194 -29.33 12.28 -22.20
C VAL A 194 -29.49 10.87 -21.65
N TRP A 195 -30.27 10.76 -20.57
CA TRP A 195 -30.81 9.49 -20.12
C TRP A 195 -31.76 9.03 -21.23
N GLN A 196 -31.24 8.29 -22.21
CA GLN A 196 -32.06 7.49 -23.09
C GLN A 196 -32.67 6.37 -22.25
N ILE A 197 -33.85 6.65 -21.70
CA ILE A 197 -34.73 5.63 -21.14
C ILE A 197 -35.15 4.75 -22.33
N SER A 198 -34.46 3.62 -22.51
CA SER A 198 -34.87 2.59 -23.46
C SER A 198 -36.23 2.07 -23.00
N LYS A 199 -37.29 2.40 -23.74
CA LYS A 199 -38.62 1.82 -23.49
C LYS A 199 -38.52 0.30 -23.65
N PRO A 200 -39.07 -0.50 -22.72
CA PRO A 200 -39.08 -1.95 -22.85
C PRO A 200 -39.90 -2.34 -24.09
N LYS A 201 -39.30 -3.16 -24.96
CA LYS A 201 -40.03 -3.83 -26.03
C LYS A 201 -41.03 -4.80 -25.39
N LYS A 202 -42.33 -4.52 -25.55
CA LYS A 202 -43.37 -5.53 -25.30
C LYS A 202 -43.16 -6.67 -26.28
N LYS A 203 -43.02 -7.89 -25.77
CA LYS A 203 -43.25 -9.13 -26.51
C LYS A 203 -44.69 -9.56 -26.25
#